data_AF-A0A9W8L7R6-F1
#
_entry.id   AF-A0A9W8L7R6-F1
#
_cell.length_a   1.000
_cell.length_b   1.000
_cell.length_c   1.000
_cell.angle_alpha   90.00
_cell.angle_beta   90.00
_cell.angle_gamma   90.00
#
_symmetry.space_group_name_H-M   'P 1'
#
loop_
_entity.id
_entity.type
_entity.pdbx_description
1 polymer ?
#
loop_
_entity_poly.entity_id
_entity_poly.type
_entity_poly.pdbx_seq_one_letter_code
_entity_poly.pdbx_strand_id
1 'polypeptide(L)'
;MRRAYSRLLYGGLLVGRVLFSVLPSYIHPDEFFQSSEIAASDILRVTGHRTWEFSPAAPVRSIVPIYMYAGVPMFVLSFFSSLTPWTLFCASRVFMALLSFAVDACVFWTIGSQRTMLLLASSYCLVVFHVHSFSNAFASVVLAVCFWMLAEVERGRRGWLGVLGAGLALGSFTHIAFPMFAWPLGLACLATLASARRAGSLTAWGLVSSVACLAGGGVLAALGMVVADSLYYGSLHWRGWLVSGSLTFAVLNNLSYNSRHENLATHGIQPRYMHVL
;
A
#
# COMPACT_ATOMS: atom_id res chain seq x y z
N MET A 1 -30.47 20.04 -13.85
CA MET A 1 -30.22 18.95 -14.84
C MET A 1 -28.74 18.55 -14.96
N ARG A 2 -27.81 19.42 -15.39
CA ARG A 2 -26.38 19.04 -15.61
C ARG A 2 -25.67 18.39 -14.41
N ARG A 3 -25.90 18.89 -13.17
CA ARG A 3 -25.31 18.30 -11.95
C ARG A 3 -25.86 16.91 -11.62
N ALA A 4 -27.15 16.67 -11.85
CA ALA A 4 -27.77 15.37 -11.60
C ALA A 4 -27.24 14.32 -12.58
N TYR A 5 -27.15 14.67 -13.87
CA TYR A 5 -26.60 13.81 -14.91
C TYR A 5 -25.16 13.36 -14.59
N SER A 6 -24.30 14.28 -14.15
CA SER A 6 -22.93 13.92 -13.80
C SER A 6 -22.80 13.06 -12.54
N ARG A 7 -23.71 13.18 -11.58
CA ARG A 7 -23.73 12.28 -10.41
C ARG A 7 -24.14 10.87 -10.82
N LEU A 8 -25.13 10.75 -11.70
CA LEU A 8 -25.54 9.46 -12.29
C LEU A 8 -24.40 8.84 -13.09
N LEU A 9 -23.73 9.63 -13.93
CA LEU A 9 -22.57 9.18 -14.70
C LEU A 9 -21.43 8.71 -13.79
N TYR A 10 -21.10 9.50 -12.76
CA TYR A 10 -20.08 9.11 -11.77
C TYR A 10 -20.45 7.81 -11.06
N GLY A 11 -21.69 7.67 -10.59
CA GLY A 11 -22.18 6.42 -9.99
C GLY A 11 -22.08 5.24 -10.94
N GLY A 12 -22.44 5.42 -12.22
CA GLY A 12 -22.28 4.40 -13.25
C GLY A 12 -20.83 3.97 -13.46
N LEU A 13 -19.88 4.91 -13.44
CA LEU A 13 -18.44 4.60 -13.54
C LEU A 13 -17.93 3.82 -12.33
N LEU A 14 -18.39 4.14 -11.11
CA LEU A 14 -18.02 3.38 -9.91
C LEU A 14 -18.56 1.95 -9.94
N VAL A 15 -19.82 1.79 -10.36
CA VAL A 15 -20.43 0.45 -10.56
C VAL A 15 -19.64 -0.31 -11.63
N GLY A 16 -19.32 0.34 -12.75
CA GLY A 16 -18.50 -0.25 -13.81
C GLY A 16 -17.15 -0.75 -13.31
N ARG A 17 -16.47 0.01 -12.44
CA ARG A 17 -15.19 -0.39 -11.83
C ARG A 17 -15.31 -1.69 -11.02
N VAL A 18 -16.36 -1.82 -10.20
CA VAL A 18 -16.60 -3.04 -9.42
C VAL A 18 -16.98 -4.19 -10.36
N LEU A 19 -17.79 -3.95 -11.38
CA LEU A 19 -18.14 -4.98 -12.36
C LEU A 19 -16.91 -5.50 -13.11
N PHE A 20 -15.97 -4.64 -13.50
CA PHE A 20 -14.74 -5.07 -14.16
C PHE A 20 -13.84 -5.94 -13.28
N SER A 21 -13.91 -5.78 -11.95
CA SER A 21 -13.17 -6.62 -11.01
C SER A 21 -13.61 -8.10 -11.04
N VAL A 22 -14.85 -8.39 -11.47
CA VAL A 22 -15.39 -9.76 -11.56
C VAL A 22 -15.42 -10.32 -12.99
N LEU A 23 -15.08 -9.51 -14.00
CA LEU A 23 -15.02 -10.01 -15.38
C LEU A 23 -13.79 -10.88 -15.61
N PRO A 24 -13.88 -11.91 -16.48
CA PRO A 24 -12.72 -12.68 -16.89
C PRO A 24 -11.77 -11.76 -17.67
N SER A 25 -10.59 -11.55 -17.11
CA SER A 25 -9.49 -10.83 -17.76
C SER A 25 -8.18 -11.56 -17.50
N TYR A 26 -7.12 -11.15 -18.20
CA TYR A 26 -5.78 -11.71 -18.00
C TYR A 26 -5.42 -11.73 -16.50
N ILE A 27 -4.98 -12.89 -16.02
CA ILE A 27 -4.52 -13.06 -14.65
C ILE A 27 -3.03 -12.78 -14.67
N HIS A 28 -2.65 -11.63 -14.12
CA HIS A 28 -1.26 -11.24 -14.09
C HIS A 28 -0.53 -12.09 -13.02
N PRO A 29 0.67 -12.61 -13.30
CA PRO A 29 1.42 -13.42 -12.34
C PRO A 29 1.59 -12.75 -10.96
N ASP A 30 1.98 -11.46 -10.93
CA ASP A 30 2.14 -10.71 -9.68
C ASP A 30 0.84 -10.56 -8.88
N GLU A 31 -0.31 -10.46 -9.56
CA GLU A 31 -1.60 -10.40 -8.88
C GLU A 31 -1.84 -11.69 -8.07
N PHE A 32 -1.43 -12.83 -8.61
CA PHE A 32 -1.71 -14.13 -8.02
C PHE A 32 -0.59 -14.58 -7.08
N PHE A 33 0.63 -14.78 -7.60
CA PHE A 33 1.76 -15.41 -6.91
C PHE A 33 2.39 -14.54 -5.83
N GLN A 34 2.31 -13.21 -5.93
CA GLN A 34 2.88 -12.29 -4.94
C GLN A 34 1.86 -11.80 -3.90
N SER A 35 0.58 -12.18 -4.03
CA SER A 35 -0.46 -11.65 -3.15
C SER A 35 -1.55 -12.66 -2.75
N SER A 36 -2.54 -12.89 -3.61
CA SER A 36 -3.75 -13.64 -3.27
C SER A 36 -3.45 -15.09 -2.93
N GLU A 37 -2.49 -15.72 -3.62
CA GLU A 37 -2.10 -17.11 -3.36
C GLU A 37 -1.44 -17.27 -1.99
N ILE A 38 -0.56 -16.33 -1.62
CA ILE A 38 0.11 -16.32 -0.31
C ILE A 38 -0.93 -16.21 0.80
N ALA A 39 -1.82 -15.22 0.70
CA ALA A 39 -2.87 -14.98 1.67
C ALA A 39 -3.87 -16.16 1.75
N ALA A 40 -4.28 -16.72 0.62
CA ALA A 40 -5.19 -17.86 0.57
C ALA A 40 -4.56 -19.11 1.20
N SER A 41 -3.29 -19.38 0.89
CA SER A 41 -2.57 -20.52 1.46
C SER A 41 -2.47 -20.42 2.98
N ASP A 42 -2.22 -19.22 3.50
CA ASP A 42 -2.11 -19.00 4.94
C ASP A 42 -3.42 -19.08 5.69
N ILE A 43 -4.45 -18.41 5.17
CA ILE A 43 -5.71 -18.20 5.89
C ILE A 43 -6.69 -19.36 5.65
N LEU A 44 -6.84 -19.76 4.39
CA LEU A 44 -7.81 -20.78 3.98
C LEU A 44 -7.20 -22.19 3.92
N ARG A 45 -5.88 -22.31 4.14
CA ARG A 45 -5.14 -23.59 4.11
C ARG A 45 -5.28 -24.34 2.77
N VAL A 46 -5.49 -23.60 1.69
CA VAL A 46 -5.47 -24.16 0.33
C VAL A 46 -4.03 -24.39 -0.13
N THR A 47 -3.84 -25.37 -1.01
CA THR A 47 -2.53 -25.63 -1.62
C THR A 47 -2.15 -24.44 -2.50
N GLY A 48 -1.01 -23.83 -2.23
CA GLY A 48 -0.47 -22.70 -2.99
C GLY A 48 1.04 -22.80 -3.09
N HIS A 49 1.61 -22.18 -4.12
CA HIS A 49 3.04 -22.13 -4.36
C HIS A 49 3.64 -20.83 -3.81
N ARG A 50 4.57 -20.96 -2.86
CA ARG A 50 5.35 -19.81 -2.36
C ARG A 50 6.55 -19.59 -3.24
N THR A 51 6.64 -18.40 -3.83
CA THR A 51 7.81 -18.00 -4.61
C THR A 51 9.01 -17.72 -3.70
N TRP A 52 10.19 -17.64 -4.32
CA TRP A 52 11.45 -17.31 -3.64
C TRP A 52 11.39 -15.99 -2.84
N GLU A 53 10.48 -15.08 -3.22
CA GLU A 53 10.30 -13.78 -2.56
C GLU A 53 9.90 -13.90 -1.08
N PHE A 54 9.25 -15.01 -0.72
CA PHE A 54 8.76 -15.35 0.61
C PHE A 54 9.61 -16.41 1.31
N SER A 55 10.79 -16.71 0.79
CA SER A 55 11.70 -17.70 1.38
C SER A 55 12.12 -17.28 2.80
N PRO A 56 11.93 -18.11 3.84
CA PRO A 56 12.32 -17.77 5.21
C PRO A 56 13.83 -17.48 5.39
N ALA A 57 14.68 -18.00 4.51
CA ALA A 57 16.12 -17.79 4.60
C ALA A 57 16.53 -16.35 4.28
N ALA A 58 15.84 -15.69 3.34
CA ALA A 58 16.13 -14.33 2.91
C ALA A 58 14.87 -13.68 2.30
N PRO A 59 13.83 -13.43 3.11
CA PRO A 59 12.57 -12.91 2.59
C PRO A 59 12.76 -11.47 2.12
N VAL A 60 12.24 -11.17 0.93
CA VAL A 60 12.36 -9.84 0.29
C VAL A 60 11.03 -9.10 0.22
N ARG A 61 9.93 -9.70 0.68
CA ARG A 61 8.62 -9.07 0.77
C ARG A 61 8.18 -8.95 2.22
N SER A 62 7.68 -7.78 2.59
CA SER A 62 6.97 -7.64 3.85
C SER A 62 5.60 -8.29 3.73
N ILE A 63 5.20 -9.05 4.75
CA ILE A 63 3.93 -9.74 4.74
C ILE A 63 2.77 -8.83 5.14
N VAL A 64 3.04 -7.79 5.92
CA VAL A 64 2.01 -6.91 6.49
C VAL A 64 1.16 -6.26 5.39
N PRO A 65 1.73 -5.60 4.35
CA PRO A 65 0.92 -5.04 3.28
C PRO A 65 0.09 -6.11 2.55
N ILE A 66 0.65 -7.28 2.30
CA ILE A 66 -0.03 -8.38 1.60
C ILE A 66 -1.25 -8.83 2.39
N TYR A 67 -1.15 -8.97 3.71
CA TYR A 67 -2.30 -9.30 4.53
C TYR A 67 -3.36 -8.18 4.54
N MET A 68 -2.96 -6.91 4.42
CA MET A 68 -3.90 -5.80 4.35
C MET A 68 -4.75 -5.83 3.07
N TYR A 69 -4.15 -6.08 1.90
CA TYR A 69 -4.88 -6.01 0.62
C TYR A 69 -5.34 -7.36 0.07
N ALA A 70 -4.64 -8.45 0.38
CA ALA A 70 -4.99 -9.80 -0.07
C ALA A 70 -5.44 -10.71 1.10
N GLY A 71 -4.98 -10.47 2.32
CA GLY A 71 -5.39 -11.25 3.51
C GLY A 71 -6.82 -10.97 3.96
N VAL A 72 -7.22 -9.69 4.00
CA VAL A 72 -8.59 -9.30 4.40
C VAL A 72 -9.68 -10.01 3.60
N PRO A 73 -9.68 -10.05 2.25
CA PRO A 73 -10.70 -10.77 1.51
C PRO A 73 -10.67 -12.28 1.80
N MET A 74 -9.50 -12.89 1.99
CA MET A 74 -9.38 -14.31 2.34
C MET A 74 -9.92 -14.60 3.74
N PHE A 75 -9.70 -13.71 4.70
CA PHE A 75 -10.28 -13.80 6.03
C PHE A 75 -11.80 -13.71 5.99
N VAL A 76 -12.36 -12.80 5.20
CA VAL A 76 -13.83 -12.74 5.00
C VAL A 76 -14.35 -14.04 4.37
N LEU A 77 -13.65 -14.60 3.38
CA LEU A 77 -14.03 -15.87 2.77
C LEU A 77 -13.95 -17.07 3.72
N SER A 78 -13.13 -17.00 4.78
CA SER A 78 -12.99 -18.09 5.76
C SER A 78 -14.28 -18.43 6.51
N PHE A 79 -15.26 -17.52 6.51
CA PHE A 79 -16.59 -17.73 7.12
C PHE A 79 -17.58 -18.46 6.21
N PHE A 80 -17.23 -18.72 4.95
CA PHE A 80 -18.13 -19.35 3.98
C PHE A 80 -17.71 -20.80 3.70
N SER A 81 -18.69 -21.66 3.48
CA SER A 81 -18.48 -23.02 2.98
C SER A 81 -18.48 -23.05 1.45
N SER A 82 -17.79 -24.04 0.86
CA SER A 82 -17.77 -24.29 -0.59
C SER A 82 -17.13 -23.18 -1.45
N LEU A 83 -15.88 -22.82 -1.15
CA LEU A 83 -15.10 -21.88 -1.93
C LEU A 83 -14.65 -22.50 -3.27
N THR A 84 -14.79 -21.74 -4.35
CA THR A 84 -14.28 -22.08 -5.68
C THR A 84 -13.07 -21.20 -6.05
N PRO A 85 -12.20 -21.62 -6.98
CA PRO A 85 -11.12 -20.77 -7.47
C PRO A 85 -11.61 -19.40 -7.97
N TRP A 86 -12.80 -19.38 -8.59
CA TRP A 86 -13.45 -18.15 -9.03
C TRP A 86 -13.80 -17.22 -7.87
N THR A 87 -14.32 -17.74 -6.76
CA THR A 87 -14.63 -16.92 -5.59
C THR A 87 -13.39 -16.32 -4.94
N LEU A 88 -12.28 -17.05 -4.86
CA LEU A 88 -11.00 -16.54 -4.34
C LEU A 88 -10.49 -15.38 -5.21
N PHE A 89 -10.50 -15.59 -6.52
CA PHE A 89 -10.07 -14.61 -7.51
C PHE A 89 -10.92 -13.32 -7.46
N CYS A 90 -12.25 -13.46 -7.53
CA CYS A 90 -13.15 -12.30 -7.49
C CYS A 90 -13.08 -11.56 -6.15
N ALA A 91 -12.92 -12.25 -5.02
CA ALA A 91 -12.88 -11.60 -3.71
C ALA A 91 -11.68 -10.64 -3.58
N SER A 92 -10.48 -11.06 -4.00
CA SER A 92 -9.31 -10.18 -4.00
C SER A 92 -9.50 -8.96 -4.89
N ARG A 93 -10.03 -9.15 -6.10
CA ARG A 93 -10.26 -8.06 -7.05
C ARG A 93 -11.35 -7.09 -6.63
N VAL A 94 -12.47 -7.60 -6.13
CA VAL A 94 -13.55 -6.77 -5.57
C VAL A 94 -13.02 -5.95 -4.40
N PHE A 95 -12.24 -6.56 -3.51
CA PHE A 95 -11.66 -5.85 -2.38
C PHE A 95 -10.71 -4.72 -2.83
N MET A 96 -9.87 -4.97 -3.84
CA MET A 96 -9.02 -3.93 -4.43
C MET A 96 -9.80 -2.82 -5.13
N ALA A 97 -10.86 -3.18 -5.85
CA ALA A 97 -11.78 -2.21 -6.43
C ALA A 97 -12.45 -1.34 -5.35
N LEU A 98 -12.84 -1.92 -4.21
CA LEU A 98 -13.36 -1.17 -3.06
C LEU A 98 -12.29 -0.27 -2.42
N LEU A 99 -11.07 -0.76 -2.22
CA LEU A 99 -9.94 0.04 -1.74
C LEU A 99 -9.63 1.21 -2.68
N SER A 100 -9.83 1.04 -4.00
CA SER A 100 -9.62 2.12 -4.97
C SER A 100 -10.52 3.34 -4.72
N PHE A 101 -11.68 3.17 -4.07
CA PHE A 101 -12.55 4.29 -3.69
C PHE A 101 -11.95 5.18 -2.61
N ALA A 102 -10.95 4.71 -1.86
CA ALA A 102 -10.19 5.59 -0.98
C ALA A 102 -9.46 6.69 -1.78
N VAL A 103 -9.00 6.40 -3.00
CA VAL A 103 -8.39 7.41 -3.89
C VAL A 103 -9.43 8.45 -4.29
N ASP A 104 -10.63 8.00 -4.70
CA ASP A 104 -11.75 8.89 -4.99
C ASP A 104 -12.09 9.80 -3.80
N ALA A 105 -12.19 9.24 -2.59
CA ALA A 105 -12.48 9.99 -1.38
C ALA A 105 -11.38 11.03 -1.06
N CYS A 106 -10.10 10.64 -1.18
CA CYS A 106 -8.97 11.54 -0.97
C CYS A 106 -9.00 12.72 -1.94
N VAL A 107 -9.22 12.47 -3.23
CA VAL A 107 -9.31 13.53 -4.24
C VAL A 107 -10.55 14.41 -4.02
N PHE A 108 -11.68 13.80 -3.66
CA PHE A 108 -12.91 14.54 -3.37
C PHE A 108 -12.75 15.49 -2.17
N TRP A 109 -12.17 15.02 -1.06
CA TRP A 109 -11.97 15.87 0.13
C TRP A 109 -10.86 16.90 -0.05
N THR A 110 -9.92 16.67 -0.97
CA THR A 110 -8.81 17.60 -1.19
C THR A 110 -9.17 18.68 -2.21
N ILE A 111 -9.83 18.32 -3.31
CA ILE A 111 -10.13 19.21 -4.45
C ILE A 111 -11.64 19.44 -4.62
N GLY A 112 -12.46 18.39 -4.55
CA GLY A 112 -13.93 18.49 -4.53
C GLY A 112 -14.64 18.88 -5.84
N SER A 113 -13.95 18.83 -6.99
CA SER A 113 -14.53 19.21 -8.28
C SER A 113 -15.21 18.05 -9.02
N GLN A 114 -16.45 18.26 -9.47
CA GLN A 114 -17.22 17.27 -10.24
C GLN A 114 -16.52 16.81 -11.53
N ARG A 115 -15.81 17.71 -12.22
CA ARG A 115 -15.06 17.36 -13.44
C ARG A 115 -13.85 16.48 -13.10
N THR A 116 -13.15 16.81 -12.01
CA THR A 116 -12.02 16.02 -11.50
C THR A 116 -12.46 14.61 -11.15
N MET A 117 -13.60 14.45 -10.45
CA MET A 117 -14.12 13.15 -10.08
C MET A 117 -14.53 12.30 -11.29
N LEU A 118 -15.13 12.90 -12.33
CA LEU A 118 -15.45 12.18 -13.55
C LEU A 118 -14.18 11.71 -14.28
N LEU A 119 -13.18 12.59 -14.43
CA LEU A 119 -11.90 12.25 -15.07
C LEU A 119 -11.17 11.14 -14.30
N LEU A 120 -11.15 11.24 -12.97
CA LEU A 120 -10.57 10.23 -12.09
C LEU A 120 -11.29 8.90 -12.24
N ALA A 121 -12.62 8.89 -12.16
CA ALA A 121 -13.41 7.67 -12.25
C ALA A 121 -13.33 6.97 -13.60
N SER A 122 -13.12 7.72 -14.69
CA SER A 122 -12.88 7.18 -16.03
C SER A 122 -11.41 6.88 -16.34
N SER A 123 -10.49 7.11 -15.39
CA SER A 123 -9.05 6.95 -15.65
C SER A 123 -8.68 5.48 -15.84
N TYR A 124 -7.83 5.21 -16.83
CA TYR A 124 -7.36 3.86 -17.13
C TYR A 124 -6.72 3.19 -15.90
N CYS A 125 -5.95 3.93 -15.11
CA CYS A 125 -5.29 3.39 -13.93
C CYS A 125 -6.27 2.87 -12.87
N LEU A 126 -7.32 3.63 -12.54
CA LEU A 126 -8.28 3.17 -11.53
C LEU A 126 -9.20 2.05 -12.04
N VAL A 127 -9.54 2.11 -13.32
CA VAL A 127 -10.49 1.17 -13.93
C VAL A 127 -9.83 -0.18 -14.24
N VAL A 128 -8.56 -0.17 -14.65
CA VAL A 128 -7.83 -1.38 -15.05
C VAL A 128 -6.87 -1.82 -13.97
N PHE A 129 -5.92 -0.99 -13.53
CA PHE A 129 -4.87 -1.47 -12.61
C PHE A 129 -5.34 -1.60 -11.15
N HIS A 130 -6.18 -0.70 -10.65
CA HIS A 130 -6.59 -0.74 -9.24
C HIS A 130 -7.64 -1.80 -8.91
N VAL A 131 -8.20 -2.50 -9.91
CA VAL A 131 -9.09 -3.65 -9.66
C VAL A 131 -8.31 -4.95 -9.47
N HIS A 132 -7.03 -4.97 -9.81
CA HIS A 132 -6.14 -6.11 -9.57
C HIS A 132 -5.43 -5.99 -8.22
N SER A 133 -5.13 -7.13 -7.57
CA SER A 133 -4.32 -7.20 -6.35
C SER A 133 -2.82 -7.01 -6.60
N PHE A 134 -2.48 -5.88 -7.21
CA PHE A 134 -1.09 -5.43 -7.33
C PHE A 134 -0.63 -4.67 -6.10
N SER A 135 0.59 -4.96 -5.65
CA SER A 135 1.29 -4.14 -4.65
C SER A 135 1.41 -2.68 -5.11
N ASN A 136 1.59 -2.43 -6.41
CA ASN A 136 1.59 -1.09 -7.01
C ASN A 136 0.25 -0.35 -6.83
N ALA A 137 -0.87 -1.04 -7.03
CA ALA A 137 -2.20 -0.45 -6.85
C ALA A 137 -2.43 -0.11 -5.37
N PHE A 138 -2.06 -1.01 -4.45
CA PHE A 138 -2.15 -0.75 -3.02
C PHE A 138 -1.22 0.40 -2.58
N ALA A 139 0.01 0.44 -3.08
CA ALA A 139 0.97 1.52 -2.84
C ALA A 139 0.41 2.88 -3.31
N SER A 140 -0.28 2.92 -4.46
CA SER A 140 -0.96 4.12 -4.96
C SER A 140 -2.13 4.55 -4.06
N VAL A 141 -2.91 3.62 -3.52
CA VAL A 141 -3.95 3.91 -2.50
C VAL A 141 -3.33 4.53 -1.25
N VAL A 142 -2.26 3.94 -0.71
CA VAL A 142 -1.52 4.47 0.46
C VAL A 142 -0.99 5.87 0.17
N LEU A 143 -0.42 6.10 -1.03
CA LEU A 143 0.10 7.41 -1.42
C LEU A 143 -1.00 8.47 -1.49
N ALA A 144 -2.17 8.14 -2.05
CA ALA A 144 -3.32 9.06 -2.11
C ALA A 144 -3.80 9.46 -0.70
N VAL A 145 -3.84 8.51 0.23
CA VAL A 145 -4.16 8.76 1.65
C VAL A 145 -3.11 9.67 2.30
N CYS A 146 -1.83 9.45 2.03
CA CYS A 146 -0.75 10.33 2.50
C CYS A 146 -0.92 11.77 1.97
N PHE A 147 -1.29 11.95 0.69
CA PHE A 147 -1.55 13.28 0.14
C PHE A 147 -2.75 13.97 0.80
N TRP A 148 -3.83 13.23 1.06
CA TRP A 148 -4.96 13.77 1.81
C TRP A 148 -4.53 14.20 3.23
N MET A 149 -3.75 13.38 3.94
CA MET A 149 -3.22 13.73 5.26
C MET A 149 -2.34 14.99 5.22
N LEU A 150 -1.49 15.14 4.19
CA LEU A 150 -0.71 16.35 3.99
C LEU A 150 -1.61 17.58 3.80
N ALA A 151 -2.68 17.46 3.01
CA ALA A 151 -3.65 18.54 2.86
C ALA A 151 -4.33 18.92 4.20
N GLU A 152 -4.51 17.95 5.12
CA GLU A 152 -4.98 18.25 6.47
C GLU A 152 -3.94 18.95 7.33
N VAL A 153 -2.67 18.59 7.20
CA VAL A 153 -1.55 19.29 7.85
C VAL A 153 -1.45 20.73 7.35
N GLU A 154 -1.63 20.98 6.04
CA GLU A 154 -1.68 22.32 5.44
C GLU A 154 -2.83 23.16 5.99
N ARG A 155 -3.99 22.54 6.27
CA ARG A 155 -5.12 23.17 6.97
C ARG A 155 -4.89 23.36 8.48
N GLY A 156 -3.69 23.07 8.99
CA GLY A 156 -3.30 23.24 10.39
C GLY A 156 -3.58 22.04 11.29
N ARG A 157 -4.14 20.93 10.78
CA ARG A 157 -4.42 19.70 11.55
C ARG A 157 -3.17 18.83 11.68
N ARG A 158 -2.19 19.32 12.45
CA ARG A 158 -0.87 18.69 12.64
C ARG A 158 -0.91 17.32 13.33
N GLY A 159 -2.04 16.93 13.94
CA GLY A 159 -2.21 15.58 14.52
C GLY A 159 -2.05 14.44 13.51
N TRP A 160 -2.22 14.71 12.21
CA TRP A 160 -2.02 13.74 11.15
C TRP A 160 -0.55 13.41 10.86
N LEU A 161 0.42 14.17 11.38
CA LEU A 161 1.83 13.97 11.06
C LEU A 161 2.34 12.58 11.44
N GLY A 162 1.97 12.06 12.61
CA GLY A 162 2.37 10.71 13.01
C GLY A 162 1.76 9.63 12.10
N VAL A 163 0.50 9.78 11.74
CA VAL A 163 -0.19 8.83 10.84
C VAL A 163 0.37 8.94 9.42
N LEU A 164 0.72 10.14 8.97
CA LEU A 164 1.41 10.36 7.69
C LEU A 164 2.76 9.64 7.67
N GLY A 165 3.55 9.74 8.74
CA GLY A 165 4.80 9.00 8.88
C GLY A 165 4.60 7.50 8.80
N ALA A 166 3.58 6.97 9.50
CA ALA A 166 3.22 5.57 9.43
C ALA A 166 2.78 5.13 8.02
N GLY A 167 2.02 5.97 7.30
CA GLY A 167 1.61 5.74 5.91
C GLY A 167 2.81 5.71 4.95
N LEU A 168 3.79 6.60 5.14
CA LEU A 168 5.03 6.59 4.37
C LEU A 168 5.84 5.31 4.60
N ALA A 169 5.92 4.83 5.83
CA ALA A 169 6.54 3.55 6.15
C ALA A 169 5.78 2.39 5.50
N LEU A 170 4.45 2.33 5.65
CA LEU A 170 3.61 1.28 5.06
C LEU A 170 3.78 1.19 3.54
N GLY A 171 3.77 2.33 2.85
CA GLY A 171 4.00 2.36 1.41
C GLY A 171 5.38 1.84 1.01
N SER A 172 6.42 2.19 1.78
CA SER A 172 7.79 1.73 1.55
C SER A 172 7.95 0.22 1.76
N PHE A 173 7.20 -0.37 2.68
CA PHE A 173 7.14 -1.82 2.89
C PHE A 173 6.27 -2.54 1.85
N THR A 174 5.32 -1.82 1.25
CA THR A 174 4.47 -2.34 0.17
C THR A 174 5.26 -2.48 -1.14
N HIS A 175 6.00 -1.44 -1.51
CA HIS A 175 6.74 -1.41 -2.77
C HIS A 175 8.05 -0.62 -2.63
N ILE A 176 9.13 -1.17 -3.17
CA ILE A 176 10.48 -0.60 -3.08
C ILE A 176 10.59 0.80 -3.70
N ALA A 177 9.81 1.05 -4.75
CA ALA A 177 9.78 2.34 -5.44
C ALA A 177 8.93 3.42 -4.74
N PHE A 178 8.11 3.05 -3.75
CA PHE A 178 7.21 3.99 -3.09
C PHE A 178 7.92 5.24 -2.53
N PRO A 179 9.09 5.16 -1.88
CA PRO A 179 9.82 6.34 -1.42
C PRO A 179 10.11 7.35 -2.54
N MET A 180 10.35 6.89 -3.76
CA MET A 180 10.63 7.74 -4.92
C MET A 180 9.36 8.43 -5.45
N PHE A 181 8.16 7.93 -5.17
CA PHE A 181 6.92 8.67 -5.43
C PHE A 181 6.49 9.53 -4.24
N ALA A 182 6.96 9.20 -3.03
CA ALA A 182 6.59 9.89 -1.80
C ALA A 182 7.54 11.05 -1.42
N TRP A 183 8.76 11.14 -1.98
CA TRP A 183 9.68 12.24 -1.63
C TRP A 183 9.12 13.65 -1.91
N PRO A 184 8.35 13.93 -2.98
CA PRO A 184 7.80 15.27 -3.19
C PRO A 184 6.80 15.63 -2.08
N LEU A 185 6.07 14.63 -1.57
CA LEU A 185 5.17 14.77 -0.43
C LEU A 185 5.97 15.12 0.83
N GLY A 186 7.09 14.42 1.09
CA GLY A 186 7.97 14.72 2.22
C GLY A 186 8.51 16.15 2.18
N LEU A 187 8.96 16.60 1.02
CA LEU A 187 9.42 17.98 0.82
C LEU A 187 8.29 19.00 1.01
N ALA A 188 7.10 18.74 0.46
CA ALA A 188 5.94 19.60 0.65
C ALA A 188 5.56 19.70 2.14
N CYS A 189 5.59 18.59 2.88
CA CYS A 189 5.34 18.59 4.32
C CYS A 189 6.34 19.48 5.07
N LEU A 190 7.64 19.35 4.78
CA LEU A 190 8.68 20.19 5.40
C LEU A 190 8.51 21.67 5.02
N ALA A 191 8.17 21.96 3.77
CA ALA A 191 7.91 23.31 3.29
C ALA A 191 6.69 23.93 3.99
N THR A 192 5.61 23.16 4.20
CA THR A 192 4.41 23.59 4.93
C THR A 192 4.74 23.92 6.38
N LEU A 193 5.51 23.07 7.07
CA LEU A 193 5.93 23.33 8.45
C LEU A 193 6.88 24.53 8.55
N ALA A 194 7.82 24.67 7.62
CA ALA A 194 8.72 25.82 7.57
C ALA A 194 7.95 27.12 7.29
N SER A 195 6.98 27.10 6.39
CA SER A 195 6.12 28.26 6.07
C SER A 195 5.26 28.67 7.27
N ALA A 196 4.67 27.70 7.98
CA ALA A 196 3.95 27.96 9.22
C ALA A 196 4.85 28.57 10.31
N ARG A 197 6.12 28.16 10.39
CA ARG A 197 7.12 28.74 11.31
C ARG A 197 7.49 30.17 10.93
N ARG A 198 7.66 30.47 9.64
CA ARG A 198 7.94 31.83 9.14
C ARG A 198 6.77 32.77 9.37
N ALA A 199 5.54 32.28 9.20
CA ALA A 199 4.32 33.05 9.44
C ALA A 199 3.99 33.26 10.94
N GLY A 200 4.78 32.71 11.87
CA GLY A 200 4.54 32.83 13.32
C GLY A 200 3.45 31.91 13.88
N SER A 201 2.79 31.10 13.04
CA SER A 201 1.75 30.12 13.45
C SER A 201 2.32 28.86 14.13
N LEU A 202 3.65 28.67 14.08
CA LEU A 202 4.34 27.53 14.67
C LEU A 202 5.56 28.03 15.46
N THR A 203 5.69 27.58 16.71
CA THR A 203 6.87 27.86 17.53
C THR A 203 8.06 27.01 17.08
N ALA A 204 9.29 27.35 17.49
CA ALA A 204 10.46 26.50 17.21
C ALA A 204 10.29 25.08 17.80
N TRP A 205 9.82 24.99 19.05
CA TRP A 205 9.47 23.71 19.67
C TRP A 205 8.36 22.97 18.94
N GLY A 206 7.34 23.69 18.43
CA GLY A 206 6.28 23.12 17.62
C GLY A 206 6.80 22.52 16.31
N LEU A 207 7.80 23.14 15.68
CA LEU A 207 8.45 22.59 14.48
C LEU A 207 9.19 21.29 14.80
N VAL A 208 9.99 21.30 15.87
CA VAL A 208 10.72 20.10 16.33
C VAL A 208 9.74 18.98 16.68
N SER A 209 8.68 19.27 17.43
CA SER A 209 7.67 18.26 17.77
C SER A 209 6.93 17.74 16.56
N SER A 210 6.62 18.60 15.56
CA SER A 210 5.98 18.18 14.31
C SER A 210 6.85 17.21 13.52
N VAL A 211 8.14 17.51 13.37
CA VAL A 211 9.10 16.63 12.70
C VAL A 211 9.29 15.33 13.50
N ALA A 212 9.36 15.42 14.83
CA ALA A 212 9.47 14.25 15.70
C ALA A 212 8.22 13.36 15.62
N CYS A 213 7.01 13.93 15.53
CA CYS A 213 5.78 13.15 15.34
C CYS A 213 5.79 12.41 14.00
N LEU A 214 6.17 13.08 12.90
CA LEU A 214 6.29 12.47 11.59
C LEU A 214 7.30 11.31 11.59
N ALA A 215 8.51 11.57 12.06
CA ALA A 215 9.57 10.56 12.13
C ALA A 215 9.19 9.41 13.09
N GLY A 216 8.66 9.74 14.26
CA GLY A 216 8.24 8.76 15.26
C GLY A 216 7.14 7.84 14.76
N GLY A 217 6.12 8.38 14.07
CA GLY A 217 5.07 7.57 13.45
C GLY A 217 5.62 6.61 12.39
N GLY A 218 6.54 7.07 11.54
CA GLY A 218 7.19 6.24 10.54
C GLY A 218 8.08 5.14 11.15
N VAL A 219 8.89 5.49 12.14
CA VAL A 219 9.77 4.53 12.85
C VAL A 219 8.95 3.48 13.58
N LEU A 220 7.90 3.88 14.31
CA LEU A 220 7.05 2.94 15.03
C LEU A 220 6.33 1.97 14.08
N ALA A 221 5.80 2.46 12.95
CA ALA A 221 5.18 1.61 11.94
C ALA A 221 6.19 0.66 11.30
N ALA A 222 7.38 1.15 10.93
CA ALA A 222 8.44 0.33 10.35
C ALA A 222 8.90 -0.78 11.32
N LEU A 223 9.09 -0.45 12.61
CA LEU A 223 9.43 -1.44 13.64
C LEU A 223 8.32 -2.47 13.81
N GLY A 224 7.05 -2.04 13.82
CA GLY A 224 5.90 -2.94 13.87
C GLY A 224 5.90 -3.94 12.71
N MET A 225 6.14 -3.47 11.48
CA MET A 225 6.21 -4.33 10.30
C MET A 225 7.43 -5.26 10.33
N VAL A 226 8.60 -4.78 10.74
CA VAL A 226 9.80 -5.62 10.94
C VAL A 226 9.53 -6.73 11.94
N VAL A 227 8.91 -6.43 13.08
CA VAL A 227 8.56 -7.44 14.08
C VAL A 227 7.54 -8.43 13.52
N ALA A 228 6.49 -7.96 12.86
CA ALA A 228 5.48 -8.81 12.25
C ALA A 228 6.08 -9.74 11.17
N ASP A 229 6.92 -9.21 10.30
CA ASP A 229 7.66 -9.99 9.29
C ASP A 229 8.56 -11.03 9.97
N SER A 230 9.28 -10.65 11.02
CA SER A 230 10.18 -11.55 11.74
C SER A 230 9.45 -12.72 12.41
N LEU A 231 8.27 -12.46 12.97
CA LEU A 231 7.40 -13.50 13.54
C LEU A 231 6.83 -14.40 12.43
N TYR A 232 6.40 -13.80 11.31
CA TYR A 232 5.82 -14.54 10.19
C TYR A 232 6.82 -15.48 9.52
N TYR A 233 8.05 -15.02 9.26
CA TYR A 233 9.10 -15.84 8.66
C TYR A 233 9.80 -16.78 9.65
N GLY A 234 9.44 -16.75 10.93
CA GLY A 234 10.02 -17.59 11.97
C GLY A 234 11.45 -17.22 12.35
N SER A 235 11.92 -16.01 12.04
CA SER A 235 13.25 -15.54 12.49
C SER A 235 13.21 -15.08 13.95
N LEU A 236 12.06 -14.56 14.39
CA LEU A 236 11.81 -14.12 15.75
C LEU A 236 10.82 -15.06 16.44
N HIS A 237 11.14 -15.44 17.67
CA HIS A 237 10.34 -16.36 18.47
C HIS A 237 9.93 -15.65 19.76
N TRP A 238 8.63 -15.69 20.04
CA TRP A 238 8.07 -15.17 21.29
C TRP A 238 7.61 -16.35 22.15
N ARG A 239 8.27 -16.57 23.29
CA ARG A 239 7.91 -17.61 24.27
C ARG A 239 7.72 -16.99 25.65
N GLY A 240 6.47 -16.69 26.00
CA GLY A 240 6.13 -16.03 27.27
C GLY A 240 6.70 -14.61 27.33
N TRP A 241 7.61 -14.34 28.28
CA TRP A 241 8.33 -13.07 28.37
C TRP A 241 9.66 -13.05 27.60
N LEU A 242 10.09 -14.20 27.06
CA LEU A 242 11.35 -14.30 26.34
C LEU A 242 11.15 -14.03 24.85
N VAL A 243 11.94 -13.11 24.31
CA VAL A 243 12.08 -12.85 22.87
C VAL A 243 13.46 -13.35 22.45
N SER A 244 13.50 -14.26 21.48
CA SER A 244 14.75 -14.80 20.94
C SER A 244 14.71 -14.86 19.41
N GLY A 245 15.89 -14.87 18.79
CA GLY A 245 16.04 -14.90 17.34
C GLY A 245 16.55 -13.58 16.77
N SER A 246 16.29 -13.36 15.48
CA SER A 246 16.78 -12.21 14.72
C SER A 246 15.64 -11.43 14.06
N LEU A 247 15.88 -10.14 13.86
CA LEU A 247 14.96 -9.27 13.12
C LEU A 247 15.16 -9.45 11.61
N THR A 248 14.04 -9.61 10.92
CA THR A 248 13.96 -9.68 9.47
C THR A 248 13.64 -8.30 8.90
N PHE A 249 14.56 -7.78 8.09
CA PHE A 249 14.39 -6.50 7.39
C PHE A 249 14.07 -6.76 5.92
N ALA A 250 12.82 -7.12 5.60
CA ALA A 250 12.41 -7.53 4.26
C ALA A 250 12.75 -6.48 3.17
N VAL A 251 12.57 -5.19 3.47
CA VAL A 251 12.93 -4.10 2.54
C VAL A 251 14.44 -4.04 2.28
N LEU A 252 15.28 -4.22 3.31
CA LEU A 252 16.74 -4.24 3.14
C LEU A 252 17.20 -5.50 2.41
N ASN A 253 16.57 -6.65 2.67
CA ASN A 253 16.80 -7.88 1.93
C ASN A 253 16.43 -7.70 0.46
N ASN A 254 15.33 -7.01 0.16
CA ASN A 254 14.92 -6.70 -1.21
C ASN A 254 15.95 -5.83 -1.94
N LEU A 255 16.42 -4.76 -1.28
CA LEU A 255 17.49 -3.90 -1.81
C LEU A 255 18.78 -4.69 -2.04
N SER A 256 19.18 -5.51 -1.07
CA SER A 256 20.37 -6.37 -1.17
C SER A 256 20.22 -7.37 -2.32
N TYR A 257 19.05 -8.00 -2.46
CA TYR A 257 18.75 -8.95 -3.53
C TYR A 257 18.87 -8.30 -4.91
N ASN A 258 18.23 -7.14 -5.09
CA ASN A 258 18.24 -6.38 -6.36
C ASN A 258 19.59 -5.69 -6.65
N SER A 259 20.48 -5.57 -5.66
CA SER A 259 21.83 -5.04 -5.87
C SER A 259 22.82 -6.06 -6.45
N ARG A 260 22.53 -7.37 -6.36
CA ARG A 260 23.44 -8.45 -6.78
C ARG A 260 23.24 -8.82 -8.24
N HIS A 261 24.32 -8.73 -9.02
CA HIS A 261 24.30 -8.99 -10.47
C HIS A 261 23.90 -10.42 -10.85
N GLU A 262 24.22 -11.41 -10.00
CA GLU A 262 23.88 -12.82 -10.21
C GLU A 262 22.38 -13.07 -10.15
N ASN A 263 21.69 -12.43 -9.21
CA ASN A 263 20.22 -12.48 -9.10
C ASN A 263 19.53 -11.76 -10.27
N LEU A 264 20.18 -10.74 -10.82
CA LEU A 264 19.67 -10.02 -12.00
C LEU A 264 19.86 -10.84 -13.28
N ALA A 265 20.94 -11.61 -13.38
CA ALA A 265 21.21 -12.45 -14.54
C ALA A 265 20.15 -13.53 -14.75
N THR A 266 19.48 -13.99 -13.69
CA THR A 266 18.37 -14.95 -13.78
C THR A 266 17.06 -14.34 -14.31
N HIS A 267 16.89 -13.02 -14.23
CA HIS A 267 15.67 -12.30 -14.65
C HIS A 267 15.89 -11.36 -15.84
N GLY A 268 17.11 -11.33 -16.40
CA GLY A 268 17.54 -10.46 -17.49
C GLY A 268 18.35 -9.24 -16.99
N ILE A 269 19.49 -8.97 -17.63
CA ILE A 269 20.38 -7.88 -17.23
C ILE A 269 19.79 -6.54 -17.66
N GLN A 270 19.32 -5.75 -16.70
CA GLN A 270 18.86 -4.37 -16.92
C GLN A 270 19.79 -3.36 -16.24
N PRO A 271 19.93 -2.13 -16.78
CA PRO A 271 20.70 -1.05 -16.16
C PRO A 271 20.26 -0.76 -14.73
N ARG A 272 21.21 -0.43 -13.84
CA ARG A 272 20.96 -0.29 -12.39
C ARG A 272 19.88 0.72 -12.01
N TYR A 273 19.64 1.75 -12.83
CA TYR A 273 18.60 2.75 -12.56
C TYR A 273 17.18 2.20 -12.71
N MET A 274 16.98 1.11 -13.47
CA MET A 274 15.67 0.46 -13.61
C MET A 274 15.22 -0.25 -12.32
N HIS A 275 16.15 -0.52 -11.39
CA HIS A 275 15.88 -1.23 -10.14
C HIS A 275 15.60 -0.29 -8.95
N VAL A 276 15.64 1.03 -9.18
CA VAL A 276 15.28 2.07 -8.19
C VAL A 276 13.79 2.45 -8.31
N LEU A 277 13.16 2.06 -9.42
CA LEU A 277 11.80 2.43 -9.86
C LEU A 277 10.79 1.28 -9.72
#